data_AF-A0A438M429-F1
#
_entry.id   AF-A0A438M429-F1
#
_cell.length_a   1.000
_cell.length_b   1.000
_cell.length_c   1.000
_cell.angle_alpha   90.00
_cell.angle_beta   90.00
_cell.angle_gamma   90.00
#
_symmetry.space_group_name_H-M   'P 1'
#
loop_
_entity.id
_entity.type
_entity.pdbx_description
1 polymer ?
#
loop_
_entity_poly.entity_id
_entity_poly.type
_entity_poly.pdbx_seq_one_letter_code
_entity_poly.pdbx_strand_id
1 'polypeptide(L)'
;MSSGVPVMRIIFTTLVAVAVGLLPATAAHAQPGAPGLTIKESRFHVKAIGPGFVLRLSPGGLHVGIDEERFGDPATGNPIERQTIDLTGRTLRPFECRNGTYTIRTGTFKRTYRVSQFAKRPLPYTDGFAAGAPGIFTPFVGELEGTVTDAEGRTLRFLISDLVQEVLTADGFSATAPIHGLFIDEQGRVRDRISLVGRFNSGPGGQGATYGIEDRGTCRQIADLPYGPGSERAVVTGPLFVLPFSAPVTVPDDH
;
A
#
# COMPACT_ATOMS: atom_id res chain seq x y z
N MET A 1 -53.47 -73.97 -5.05
CA MET A 1 -54.27 -73.34 -6.12
C MET A 1 -53.60 -72.02 -6.49
N SER A 2 -53.32 -71.83 -7.78
CA SER A 2 -52.90 -70.60 -8.49
C SER A 2 -53.40 -69.28 -7.89
N SER A 3 -52.81 -68.09 -8.05
CA SER A 3 -51.77 -67.51 -8.93
C SER A 3 -51.45 -66.08 -8.41
N GLY A 4 -50.30 -65.49 -8.76
CA GLY A 4 -50.18 -64.02 -8.75
C GLY A 4 -48.75 -63.42 -8.68
N VAL A 5 -48.19 -63.14 -9.86
CA VAL A 5 -46.96 -62.41 -10.27
C VAL A 5 -46.39 -61.32 -9.31
N PRO A 6 -45.06 -61.16 -9.18
CA PRO A 6 -44.44 -60.11 -8.37
C PRO A 6 -44.32 -58.77 -9.12
N VAL A 7 -44.59 -57.66 -8.41
CA VAL A 7 -44.34 -56.29 -8.91
C VAL A 7 -43.23 -55.65 -8.08
N MET A 8 -42.17 -55.27 -8.78
CA MET A 8 -41.01 -54.52 -8.29
C MET A 8 -41.42 -53.08 -7.93
N ARG A 9 -41.10 -52.62 -6.72
CA ARG A 9 -41.03 -51.19 -6.40
C ARG A 9 -39.81 -50.89 -5.54
N ILE A 10 -39.07 -49.91 -6.04
CA ILE A 10 -37.74 -49.44 -5.65
C ILE A 10 -37.91 -48.17 -4.81
N ILE A 11 -37.26 -48.19 -3.63
CA ILE A 11 -36.48 -47.13 -2.94
C ILE A 11 -37.22 -45.83 -2.52
N PHE A 12 -37.02 -45.41 -1.26
CA PHE A 12 -36.26 -44.21 -0.86
C PHE A 12 -36.49 -43.87 0.62
N THR A 13 -35.50 -44.23 1.45
CA THR A 13 -35.32 -43.77 2.82
C THR A 13 -34.74 -42.36 2.80
N THR A 14 -35.47 -41.39 3.32
CA THR A 14 -35.04 -39.99 3.49
C THR A 14 -34.01 -39.89 4.61
N LEU A 15 -32.77 -39.53 4.26
CA LEU A 15 -31.74 -39.11 5.22
C LEU A 15 -31.90 -37.60 5.48
N VAL A 16 -32.14 -37.22 6.74
CA VAL A 16 -32.11 -35.83 7.19
C VAL A 16 -30.64 -35.43 7.41
N ALA A 17 -30.11 -34.58 6.54
CA ALA A 17 -28.78 -33.99 6.70
C ALA A 17 -28.87 -32.74 7.58
N VAL A 18 -28.12 -32.74 8.68
CA VAL A 18 -27.91 -31.57 9.55
C VAL A 18 -27.04 -30.56 8.82
N ALA A 19 -27.63 -29.43 8.45
CA ALA A 19 -26.90 -28.30 7.87
C ALA A 19 -26.13 -27.57 9.00
N VAL A 20 -24.82 -27.81 9.06
CA VAL A 20 -23.90 -26.97 9.83
C VAL A 20 -23.84 -25.62 9.14
N GLY A 21 -24.25 -24.56 9.85
CA GLY A 21 -24.23 -23.19 9.37
C GLY A 21 -22.79 -22.75 9.08
N LEU A 22 -22.42 -22.75 7.81
CA LEU A 22 -21.30 -21.97 7.29
C LEU A 22 -21.76 -20.52 7.22
N LEU A 23 -21.34 -19.71 8.19
CA LEU A 23 -21.36 -18.26 8.04
C LEU A 23 -20.51 -17.91 6.81
N PRO A 24 -21.02 -17.07 5.88
CA PRO A 24 -20.21 -16.63 4.76
C PRO A 24 -19.05 -15.80 5.31
N ALA A 25 -17.83 -16.21 4.98
CA ALA A 25 -16.67 -15.35 5.11
C ALA A 25 -17.00 -14.06 4.35
N THR A 26 -17.19 -12.96 5.09
CA THR A 26 -17.35 -11.65 4.47
C THR A 26 -16.07 -11.38 3.69
N ALA A 27 -16.15 -11.46 2.36
CA ALA A 27 -15.10 -10.97 1.49
C ALA A 27 -14.71 -9.58 2.00
N ALA A 28 -13.46 -9.41 2.41
CA ALA A 28 -12.95 -8.14 2.92
C ALA A 28 -13.19 -7.10 1.82
N HIS A 29 -14.23 -6.29 1.99
CA HIS A 29 -14.49 -5.19 1.07
C HIS A 29 -13.30 -4.25 1.23
N ALA A 30 -12.52 -4.07 0.16
CA ALA A 30 -11.45 -3.11 0.16
C ALA A 30 -12.02 -1.76 0.61
N GLN A 31 -11.54 -1.25 1.73
CA GLN A 31 -11.98 0.04 2.25
C GLN A 31 -11.79 1.06 1.10
N PRO A 32 -12.78 1.92 0.79
CA PRO A 32 -12.52 3.02 -0.14
C PRO A 32 -11.39 3.88 0.45
N GLY A 33 -10.57 4.53 -0.37
CA GLY A 33 -9.54 5.47 0.09
C GLY A 33 -9.79 6.86 -0.51
N ALA A 34 -8.79 7.73 -0.49
CA ALA A 34 -8.85 8.97 -1.26
C ALA A 34 -9.16 8.68 -2.74
N PRO A 35 -10.14 9.40 -3.34
CA PRO A 35 -10.47 9.23 -4.74
C PRO A 35 -9.36 9.78 -5.64
N GLY A 36 -9.45 9.47 -6.93
CA GLY A 36 -8.56 10.00 -7.96
C GLY A 36 -7.29 9.17 -8.19
N LEU A 37 -7.01 8.16 -7.36
CA LEU A 37 -5.91 7.21 -7.58
C LEU A 37 -6.44 5.86 -8.06
N THR A 38 -6.04 5.45 -9.27
CA THR A 38 -6.29 4.11 -9.81
C THR A 38 -5.00 3.31 -9.79
N ILE A 39 -5.01 2.15 -9.13
CA ILE A 39 -3.87 1.23 -9.04
C ILE A 39 -4.25 -0.06 -9.76
N LYS A 40 -3.43 -0.45 -10.74
CA LYS A 40 -3.49 -1.76 -11.38
C LYS A 40 -2.21 -2.51 -11.06
N GLU A 41 -2.35 -3.60 -10.34
CA GLU A 41 -1.25 -4.44 -9.91
C GLU A 41 -1.33 -5.82 -10.58
N SER A 42 -0.18 -6.31 -11.00
CA SER A 42 0.09 -7.71 -11.29
C SER A 42 1.37 -8.11 -10.57
N ARG A 43 1.78 -9.37 -10.65
CA ARG A 43 2.85 -9.91 -9.80
C ARG A 43 4.10 -9.03 -9.68
N PHE A 44 4.58 -8.50 -10.81
CA PHE A 44 5.78 -7.66 -10.91
C PHE A 44 5.56 -6.36 -11.67
N HIS A 45 4.31 -6.00 -11.97
CA HIS A 45 4.00 -4.75 -12.67
C HIS A 45 2.96 -3.97 -11.91
N VAL A 46 3.21 -2.68 -11.76
CA VAL A 46 2.27 -1.73 -11.17
C VAL A 46 2.07 -0.59 -12.14
N LYS A 47 0.82 -0.20 -12.35
CA LYS A 47 0.46 1.05 -12.99
C LYS A 47 -0.42 1.84 -12.04
N ALA A 48 0.05 3.00 -11.61
CA ALA A 48 -0.74 3.95 -10.85
C ALA A 48 -1.04 5.17 -11.74
N ILE A 49 -2.30 5.62 -11.70
CA ILE A 49 -2.74 6.85 -12.37
C ILE A 49 -3.39 7.70 -11.30
N GLY A 50 -2.88 8.91 -11.11
CA GLY A 50 -3.44 9.87 -10.16
C GLY A 50 -3.64 11.25 -10.78
N PRO A 51 -3.98 12.26 -9.96
CA PRO A 51 -4.21 13.62 -10.42
C PRO A 51 -2.95 14.21 -11.08
N GLY A 52 -2.93 14.22 -12.41
CA GLY A 52 -1.83 14.73 -13.23
C GLY A 52 -0.54 13.89 -13.17
N PHE A 53 -0.60 12.61 -12.83
CA PHE A 53 0.55 11.71 -12.99
C PHE A 53 0.18 10.31 -13.44
N VAL A 54 1.15 9.66 -14.08
CA VAL A 54 1.14 8.24 -14.37
C VAL A 54 2.46 7.64 -13.92
N LEU A 55 2.39 6.57 -13.14
CA LEU A 55 3.55 5.80 -12.70
C LEU A 55 3.44 4.38 -13.24
N ARG A 56 4.58 3.84 -13.70
CA ARG A 56 4.74 2.44 -14.08
C ARG A 56 5.98 1.85 -13.42
N LEU A 57 5.80 0.77 -12.69
CA LEU A 57 6.86 -0.02 -12.10
C LEU A 57 6.89 -1.39 -12.77
N SER A 58 8.09 -1.84 -13.14
CA SER A 58 8.37 -3.16 -13.69
C SER A 58 9.81 -3.56 -13.34
N PRO A 59 10.22 -4.82 -13.55
CA PRO A 59 11.63 -5.20 -13.38
C PRO A 59 12.58 -4.42 -14.30
N GLY A 60 12.07 -3.92 -15.43
CA GLY A 60 12.85 -3.10 -16.37
C GLY A 60 13.13 -1.68 -15.86
N GLY A 61 12.27 -1.14 -14.99
CA GLY A 61 12.41 0.23 -14.53
C GLY A 61 11.17 0.79 -13.83
N LEU A 62 11.38 1.94 -13.21
CA LEU A 62 10.37 2.82 -12.65
C LEU A 62 10.26 4.06 -13.54
N HIS A 63 9.08 4.31 -14.08
CA HIS A 63 8.81 5.43 -14.97
C HIS A 63 7.67 6.28 -14.43
N VAL A 64 7.93 7.57 -14.28
CA VAL A 64 6.94 8.57 -13.85
C VAL A 64 6.77 9.63 -14.94
N GLY A 65 5.52 9.88 -15.29
CA GLY A 65 5.11 11.03 -16.10
C GLY A 65 4.28 11.97 -15.25
N ILE A 66 4.65 13.25 -15.24
CA ILE A 66 3.94 14.33 -14.53
C ILE A 66 3.43 15.33 -15.57
N ASP A 67 2.14 15.62 -15.50
CA ASP A 67 1.50 16.72 -16.21
C ASP A 67 1.49 17.93 -15.28
N GLU A 68 2.41 18.88 -15.48
CA GLU A 68 2.59 20.06 -14.61
C GLU A 68 1.31 20.89 -14.45
N GLU A 69 0.46 20.93 -15.48
CA GLU A 69 -0.77 21.71 -15.48
C GLU A 69 -1.87 21.01 -14.66
N ARG A 70 -1.78 19.69 -14.52
CA ARG A 70 -2.82 18.86 -13.86
C ARG A 70 -2.37 18.21 -12.56
N PHE A 71 -1.08 18.28 -12.23
CA PHE A 71 -0.53 17.56 -11.09
C PHE A 71 -1.11 18.10 -9.79
N GLY A 72 -2.02 17.35 -9.19
CA GLY A 72 -2.68 17.77 -7.96
C GLY A 72 -3.87 18.68 -8.13
N ASP A 73 -3.97 19.68 -7.25
CA ASP A 73 -4.98 20.73 -7.32
C ASP A 73 -4.32 22.09 -7.65
N PRO A 74 -4.19 22.44 -8.94
CA PRO A 74 -3.64 23.72 -9.37
C PRO A 74 -4.42 24.93 -8.84
N ALA A 75 -5.72 24.77 -8.55
CA ALA A 75 -6.57 25.87 -8.08
C ALA A 75 -6.18 26.37 -6.68
N THR A 76 -5.46 25.54 -5.91
CA THR A 76 -4.92 25.94 -4.61
C THR A 76 -3.81 26.98 -4.71
N GLY A 77 -3.21 27.16 -5.89
CA GLY A 77 -2.12 28.10 -6.12
C GLY A 77 -0.76 27.67 -5.53
N ASN A 78 -0.69 26.52 -4.86
CA ASN A 78 0.55 26.01 -4.28
C ASN A 78 1.48 25.44 -5.37
N PRO A 79 2.79 25.70 -5.29
CA PRO A 79 3.74 25.23 -6.29
C PRO A 79 3.90 23.71 -6.23
N ILE A 80 4.40 23.13 -7.33
CA ILE A 80 4.89 21.75 -7.35
C ILE A 80 6.32 21.78 -6.80
N GLU A 81 6.55 21.05 -5.73
CA GLU A 81 7.86 20.93 -5.11
C GLU A 81 8.55 19.65 -5.60
N ARG A 82 9.86 19.76 -5.84
CA ARG A 82 10.71 18.65 -6.29
C ARG A 82 11.96 18.58 -5.44
N GLN A 83 12.28 17.38 -4.98
CA GLN A 83 13.48 17.17 -4.19
C GLN A 83 14.14 15.84 -4.55
N THR A 84 15.47 15.82 -4.49
CA THR A 84 16.29 14.63 -4.69
C THR A 84 17.13 14.43 -3.45
N ILE A 85 17.06 13.23 -2.88
CA ILE A 85 17.77 12.86 -1.66
C ILE A 85 18.70 11.70 -2.02
N ASP A 86 20.01 11.90 -1.88
CA ASP A 86 20.97 10.80 -1.98
C ASP A 86 20.89 9.93 -0.72
N LEU A 87 20.65 8.63 -0.90
CA LEU A 87 20.55 7.65 0.18
C LEU A 87 21.90 6.96 0.44
N THR A 88 22.89 7.17 -0.41
CA THR A 88 24.20 6.52 -0.34
C THR A 88 24.91 6.87 0.97
N GLY A 89 25.39 5.85 1.68
CA GLY A 89 26.08 6.01 2.96
C GLY A 89 25.20 6.47 4.13
N ARG A 90 23.88 6.63 3.93
CA ARG A 90 22.97 6.93 5.05
C ARG A 90 22.69 5.68 5.86
N THR A 91 22.66 5.83 7.19
CA THR A 91 22.14 4.78 8.08
C THR A 91 20.63 4.80 8.02
N LEU A 92 20.06 3.86 7.26
CA LEU A 92 18.63 3.69 7.07
C LEU A 92 18.20 2.32 7.59
N ARG A 93 16.93 2.21 7.98
CA ARG A 93 16.33 0.93 8.35
C ARG A 93 16.38 -0.02 7.14
N PRO A 94 16.85 -1.27 7.30
CA PRO A 94 16.87 -2.23 6.20
C PRO A 94 15.46 -2.67 5.83
N PHE A 95 15.31 -3.26 4.65
CA PHE A 95 14.08 -3.91 4.23
C PHE A 95 14.07 -5.36 4.71
N GLU A 96 13.11 -5.73 5.55
CA GLU A 96 12.89 -7.12 5.94
C GLU A 96 11.83 -7.76 5.04
N CYS A 97 12.22 -8.84 4.36
CA CYS A 97 11.39 -9.57 3.43
C CYS A 97 11.43 -11.07 3.69
N ARG A 98 10.49 -11.81 3.09
CA ARG A 98 10.37 -13.27 3.22
C ARG A 98 11.65 -14.00 2.85
N ASN A 99 12.39 -13.56 1.83
CA ASN A 99 13.62 -14.22 1.39
C ASN A 99 14.91 -13.59 1.95
N GLY A 100 14.82 -12.63 2.87
CA GLY A 100 15.98 -12.07 3.56
C GLY A 100 15.84 -10.59 3.92
N THR A 101 16.89 -10.08 4.54
CA THR A 101 17.04 -8.66 4.89
C THR A 101 17.94 -7.97 3.87
N TYR A 102 17.51 -6.81 3.39
CA TYR A 102 18.23 -6.01 2.39
C TYR A 102 18.66 -4.67 2.96
N THR A 103 19.97 -4.39 2.93
CA THR A 103 20.55 -3.12 3.39
C THR A 103 20.90 -2.24 2.20
N ILE A 104 20.43 -0.99 2.19
CA ILE A 104 20.74 -0.03 1.11
C ILE A 104 22.24 0.21 1.05
N ARG A 105 22.82 0.01 -0.14
CA ARG A 105 24.22 0.32 -0.43
C ARG A 105 24.34 1.68 -1.12
N THR A 106 23.56 1.88 -2.17
CA THR A 106 23.44 3.14 -2.90
C THR A 106 21.98 3.39 -3.22
N GLY A 107 21.59 4.64 -3.41
CA GLY A 107 20.27 4.92 -3.93
C GLY A 107 19.93 6.39 -3.95
N THR A 108 18.84 6.72 -4.61
CA THR A 108 18.31 8.07 -4.69
C THR A 108 16.81 8.01 -4.45
N PHE A 109 16.30 8.94 -3.64
CA PHE A 109 14.88 9.18 -3.47
C PHE A 109 14.51 10.51 -4.12
N LYS A 110 13.80 10.45 -5.24
CA LYS A 110 13.20 11.63 -5.87
C LYS A 110 11.76 11.74 -5.40
N ARG A 111 11.36 12.95 -5.00
CA ARG A 111 9.98 13.23 -4.59
C ARG A 111 9.46 14.44 -5.34
N THR A 112 8.26 14.32 -5.87
CA THR A 112 7.48 15.42 -6.46
C THR A 112 6.14 15.48 -5.77
N TYR A 113 5.76 16.64 -5.23
CA TYR A 113 4.50 16.78 -4.53
C TYR A 113 3.91 18.18 -4.66
N ARG A 114 2.59 18.25 -4.48
CA ARG A 114 1.86 19.51 -4.31
C ARG A 114 1.01 19.38 -3.05
N VAL A 115 1.09 20.40 -2.21
CA VAL A 115 0.22 20.53 -1.05
C VAL A 115 -1.04 21.28 -1.47
N SER A 116 -2.23 20.82 -1.08
CA SER A 116 -3.47 21.57 -1.32
C SER A 116 -3.73 22.61 -0.23
N GLN A 117 -3.40 22.27 1.01
CA GLN A 117 -3.59 23.14 2.18
C GLN A 117 -2.71 22.72 3.35
N PHE A 118 -2.37 23.67 4.21
CA PHE A 118 -1.65 23.42 5.46
C PHE A 118 -2.61 23.10 6.60
N ALA A 119 -3.24 21.92 6.53
CA ALA A 119 -4.14 21.42 7.57
C ALA A 119 -3.54 20.21 8.29
N LYS A 120 -3.82 20.10 9.59
CA LYS A 120 -3.51 18.90 10.36
C LYS A 120 -4.46 17.77 9.92
N ARG A 121 -3.90 16.58 9.69
CA ARG A 121 -4.68 15.36 9.44
C ARG A 121 -5.44 14.95 10.71
N PRO A 122 -6.66 14.41 10.60
CA PRO A 122 -7.41 13.95 11.75
C PRO A 122 -6.70 12.81 12.49
N LEU A 123 -7.10 12.54 13.73
CA LEU A 123 -6.63 11.34 14.43
C LEU A 123 -6.90 10.07 13.60
N PRO A 124 -6.01 9.06 13.66
CA PRO A 124 -4.89 8.89 14.58
C PRO A 124 -3.55 9.45 14.06
N TYR A 125 -3.53 10.30 13.03
CA TYR A 125 -2.30 11.00 12.65
C TYR A 125 -1.81 11.85 13.83
N THR A 126 -0.53 11.67 14.18
CA THR A 126 0.06 12.27 15.38
C THR A 126 0.48 13.72 15.17
N ASP A 127 0.65 14.46 16.26
CA ASP A 127 1.16 15.83 16.19
C ASP A 127 2.59 15.90 15.64
N GLY A 128 3.44 14.94 16.00
CA GLY A 128 4.80 14.88 15.45
C GLY A 128 4.80 14.63 13.94
N PHE A 129 3.83 13.86 13.43
CA PHE A 129 3.68 13.69 11.98
C PHE A 129 3.23 15.00 11.32
N ALA A 130 2.25 15.70 11.91
CA ALA A 130 1.79 16.99 11.40
C ALA A 130 2.90 18.05 11.36
N ALA A 131 3.84 18.02 12.31
CA ALA A 131 5.01 18.89 12.31
C ALA A 131 6.05 18.49 11.26
N GLY A 132 6.29 17.19 11.06
CA GLY A 132 7.31 16.69 10.12
C GLY A 132 6.86 16.66 8.64
N ALA A 133 5.55 16.55 8.39
CA ALA A 133 4.94 16.52 7.06
C ALA A 133 3.72 17.46 7.02
N PRO A 134 3.94 18.78 7.08
CA PRO A 134 2.86 19.75 7.15
C PRO A 134 2.06 19.80 5.85
N GLY A 135 0.74 19.80 5.98
CA GLY A 135 -0.21 19.98 4.89
C GLY A 135 -0.67 18.69 4.21
N ILE A 136 -1.69 18.82 3.35
CA ILE A 136 -2.40 17.73 2.67
C ILE A 136 -1.82 17.52 1.27
N PHE A 137 -1.33 16.32 0.98
CA PHE A 137 -0.67 15.98 -0.29
C PHE A 137 -1.69 15.56 -1.35
N THR A 138 -1.75 16.32 -2.43
CA THR A 138 -2.62 16.04 -3.56
C THR A 138 -1.84 16.28 -4.84
N PRO A 139 -1.08 15.32 -5.39
CA PRO A 139 -0.53 14.11 -4.78
C PRO A 139 0.91 14.29 -4.28
N PHE A 140 1.46 13.25 -3.67
CA PHE A 140 2.89 12.99 -3.48
C PHE A 140 3.30 11.79 -4.36
N VAL A 141 4.37 11.96 -5.13
CA VAL A 141 4.96 10.92 -5.99
C VAL A 141 6.44 10.78 -5.65
N GLY A 142 6.78 9.63 -5.09
CA GLY A 142 8.11 9.22 -4.68
C GLY A 142 8.67 8.11 -5.56
N GLU A 143 9.92 8.26 -5.97
CA GLU A 143 10.69 7.30 -6.76
C GLU A 143 11.99 6.99 -6.02
N LEU A 144 12.15 5.74 -5.58
CA LEU A 144 13.40 5.27 -5.01
C LEU A 144 14.02 4.22 -5.92
N GLU A 145 15.27 4.44 -6.28
CA GLU A 145 16.07 3.49 -7.07
C GLU A 145 17.47 3.39 -6.49
N GLY A 146 18.03 2.19 -6.49
CA GLY A 146 19.40 1.98 -6.04
C GLY A 146 19.78 0.51 -5.98
N THR A 147 20.75 0.23 -5.11
CA THR A 147 21.21 -1.12 -4.82
C THR A 147 21.14 -1.42 -3.35
N VAL A 148 20.89 -2.69 -3.05
CA VAL A 148 20.93 -3.25 -1.69
C VAL A 148 21.87 -4.44 -1.66
N THR A 149 22.36 -4.75 -0.48
CA THR A 149 23.09 -5.98 -0.19
C THR A 149 22.21 -6.90 0.67
N ASP A 150 22.16 -8.18 0.34
CA ASP A 150 21.47 -9.19 1.16
C ASP A 150 22.39 -9.84 2.21
N ALA A 151 21.84 -10.77 3.00
CA ALA A 151 22.58 -11.47 4.06
C ALA A 151 23.77 -12.30 3.54
N GLU A 152 23.73 -12.73 2.27
CA GLU A 152 24.81 -13.48 1.64
C GLU A 152 25.84 -12.58 0.94
N GLY A 153 25.69 -11.25 1.02
CA GLY A 153 26.59 -10.29 0.40
C GLY A 153 26.32 -10.05 -1.09
N ARG A 154 25.23 -10.57 -1.64
CA ARG A 154 24.87 -10.34 -3.05
C ARG A 154 24.29 -8.94 -3.21
N THR A 155 24.58 -8.31 -4.35
CA THR A 155 24.03 -6.99 -4.69
C THR A 155 22.78 -7.17 -5.54
N LEU A 156 21.67 -6.55 -5.13
CA LEU A 156 20.42 -6.50 -5.89
C LEU A 156 20.08 -5.06 -6.24
N ARG A 157 19.43 -4.83 -7.37
CA ARG A 157 18.79 -3.55 -7.68
C ARG A 157 17.44 -3.48 -6.95
N PHE A 158 17.08 -2.31 -6.44
CA PHE A 158 15.72 -2.06 -5.99
C PHE A 158 15.09 -0.91 -6.76
N LEU A 159 13.77 -1.01 -6.96
CA LEU A 159 12.91 0.01 -7.57
C LEU A 159 11.67 0.11 -6.71
N ILE A 160 11.35 1.28 -6.16
CA ILE A 160 10.23 1.47 -5.23
C ILE A 160 9.50 2.76 -5.61
N SER A 161 8.18 2.66 -5.72
CA SER A 161 7.29 3.82 -5.77
C SER A 161 6.63 4.04 -4.41
N ASP A 162 6.69 5.27 -3.91
CA ASP A 162 6.02 5.72 -2.69
C ASP A 162 5.02 6.82 -3.06
N LEU A 163 3.73 6.55 -2.92
CA LEU A 163 2.68 7.46 -3.36
C LEU A 163 1.78 7.83 -2.18
N VAL A 164 1.30 9.08 -2.17
CA VAL A 164 0.23 9.51 -1.28
C VAL A 164 -0.73 10.38 -2.07
N GLN A 165 -2.02 10.07 -1.97
CA GLN A 165 -3.10 10.96 -2.38
C GLN A 165 -4.01 11.19 -1.18
N GLU A 166 -4.27 12.45 -0.88
CA GLU A 166 -5.16 12.85 0.20
C GLU A 166 -6.27 13.75 -0.34
N VAL A 167 -7.40 13.77 0.35
CA VAL A 167 -8.51 14.66 0.02
C VAL A 167 -9.14 15.09 1.32
N LEU A 168 -9.27 16.40 1.52
CA LEU A 168 -10.01 16.98 2.63
C LEU A 168 -11.13 17.84 2.06
N THR A 169 -12.35 17.55 2.47
CA THR A 169 -13.57 18.27 2.09
C THR A 169 -14.36 18.63 3.35
N ALA A 170 -15.49 19.33 3.17
CA ALA A 170 -16.44 19.56 4.26
C ALA A 170 -16.98 18.24 4.87
N ASP A 171 -17.07 17.18 4.06
CA ASP A 171 -17.62 15.89 4.48
C ASP A 171 -16.60 15.00 5.19
N GLY A 172 -15.31 15.36 5.16
CA GLY A 172 -14.27 14.62 5.86
C GLY A 172 -12.94 14.52 5.13
N PHE A 173 -12.13 13.56 5.57
CA PHE A 173 -10.76 13.33 5.10
C PHE A 173 -10.60 11.90 4.62
N SER A 174 -9.91 11.73 3.49
CA SER A 174 -9.52 10.43 2.96
C SER A 174 -8.06 10.44 2.52
N ALA A 175 -7.38 9.31 2.67
CA ALA A 175 -6.02 9.08 2.17
C ALA A 175 -5.90 7.71 1.50
N THR A 176 -5.12 7.65 0.42
CA THR A 176 -4.65 6.42 -0.22
C THR A 176 -3.13 6.52 -0.35
N ALA A 177 -2.40 5.62 0.32
CA ALA A 177 -0.94 5.64 0.37
C ALA A 177 -0.35 4.29 -0.07
N PRO A 178 -0.17 4.06 -1.38
CA PRO A 178 0.43 2.82 -1.86
C PRO A 178 1.95 2.90 -1.96
N ILE A 179 2.62 1.88 -1.44
CA ILE A 179 4.05 1.63 -1.61
C ILE A 179 4.21 0.32 -2.36
N HIS A 180 4.88 0.38 -3.51
CA HIS A 180 5.20 -0.80 -4.30
C HIS A 180 6.68 -0.84 -4.60
N GLY A 181 7.26 -2.02 -4.70
CA GLY A 181 8.68 -2.15 -4.96
C GLY A 181 9.11 -3.53 -5.39
N LEU A 182 10.28 -3.60 -6.02
CA LEU A 182 10.87 -4.83 -6.53
C LEU A 182 12.34 -4.89 -6.13
N PHE A 183 12.78 -6.06 -5.65
CA PHE A 183 14.18 -6.41 -5.45
C PHE A 183 14.60 -7.38 -6.55
N ILE A 184 15.58 -6.99 -7.36
CA ILE A 184 15.91 -7.61 -8.64
C ILE A 184 17.35 -8.08 -8.60
N ASP A 185 17.58 -9.36 -8.86
CA ASP A 185 18.93 -9.94 -8.94
C ASP A 185 19.66 -9.56 -10.25
N GLU A 186 20.93 -9.94 -10.33
CA GLU A 186 21.79 -9.67 -11.50
C GLU A 186 21.28 -10.33 -12.79
N GLN A 187 20.43 -11.36 -12.69
CA GLN A 187 19.80 -12.02 -13.82
C GLN A 187 18.46 -11.37 -14.22
N GLY A 188 18.08 -10.26 -13.57
CA GLY A 188 16.83 -9.55 -13.82
C GLY A 188 15.60 -10.21 -13.20
N ARG A 189 15.76 -11.18 -12.30
CA ARG A 189 14.64 -11.86 -11.64
C ARG A 189 14.25 -11.14 -10.37
N VAL A 190 12.94 -11.00 -10.16
CA VAL A 190 12.41 -10.43 -8.92
C VAL A 190 12.52 -11.47 -7.81
N ARG A 191 13.28 -11.14 -6.76
CA ARG A 191 13.50 -11.96 -5.56
C ARG A 191 12.43 -11.69 -4.51
N ASP A 192 12.12 -10.43 -4.29
CA ASP A 192 11.12 -9.98 -3.34
C ASP A 192 10.38 -8.75 -3.87
N ARG A 193 9.20 -8.48 -3.32
CA ARG A 193 8.37 -7.32 -3.70
C ARG A 193 7.76 -6.64 -2.49
N ILE A 194 7.60 -5.34 -2.59
CA ILE A 194 6.76 -4.54 -1.70
C ILE A 194 5.43 -4.33 -2.42
N SER A 195 4.33 -4.57 -1.72
CA SER A 195 2.99 -4.22 -2.18
C SER A 195 2.11 -3.96 -0.96
N LEU A 196 2.12 -2.70 -0.53
CA LEU A 196 1.37 -2.23 0.63
C LEU A 196 0.47 -1.08 0.18
N VAL A 197 -0.82 -1.15 0.49
CA VAL A 197 -1.77 -0.06 0.18
C VAL A 197 -2.50 0.36 1.44
N GLY A 198 -2.10 1.50 2.00
CA GLY A 198 -2.76 2.13 3.12
C GLY A 198 -3.98 2.91 2.67
N ARG A 199 -5.08 2.77 3.42
CA ARG A 199 -6.29 3.56 3.22
C ARG A 199 -6.77 4.11 4.54
N PHE A 200 -7.23 5.35 4.51
CA PHE A 200 -7.80 6.05 5.65
C PHE A 200 -9.03 6.82 5.18
N ASN A 201 -10.11 6.81 5.97
CA ASN A 201 -11.23 7.72 5.81
C ASN A 201 -11.76 8.14 7.18
N SER A 202 -12.27 9.36 7.26
CA SER A 202 -13.05 9.85 8.38
C SER A 202 -14.07 10.86 7.89
N GLY A 203 -15.15 11.02 8.64
CA GLY A 203 -16.08 12.13 8.50
C GLY A 203 -15.49 13.48 8.96
N PRO A 204 -16.34 14.52 9.08
CA PRO A 204 -15.90 15.86 9.47
C PRO A 204 -15.20 15.83 10.83
N GLY A 205 -14.06 16.53 10.94
CA GLY A 205 -13.28 16.58 12.17
C GLY A 205 -12.69 15.25 12.65
N GLY A 206 -12.64 14.23 11.80
CA GLY A 206 -12.07 12.92 12.14
C GLY A 206 -13.06 11.89 12.70
N GLN A 207 -14.36 12.18 12.66
CA GLN A 207 -15.38 11.27 13.18
C GLN A 207 -15.43 9.95 12.40
N GLY A 208 -15.66 8.84 13.11
CA GLY A 208 -15.86 7.53 12.47
C GLY A 208 -14.68 7.05 11.62
N ALA A 209 -13.45 7.34 12.06
CA ALA A 209 -12.24 6.97 11.32
C ALA A 209 -12.18 5.46 11.03
N THR A 210 -11.92 5.11 9.77
CA THR A 210 -11.67 3.75 9.30
C THR A 210 -10.37 3.72 8.54
N TYR A 211 -9.53 2.73 8.84
CA TYR A 211 -8.22 2.60 8.21
C TYR A 211 -7.73 1.16 8.22
N GLY A 212 -6.77 0.89 7.35
CA GLY A 212 -6.17 -0.42 7.18
C GLY A 212 -5.11 -0.42 6.10
N ILE A 213 -4.31 -1.46 6.10
CA ILE A 213 -3.27 -1.69 5.11
C ILE A 213 -3.54 -3.03 4.44
N GLU A 214 -3.67 -3.00 3.13
CA GLU A 214 -3.67 -4.21 2.32
C GLU A 214 -2.22 -4.57 1.97
N ASP A 215 -1.81 -5.80 2.27
CA ASP A 215 -0.46 -6.29 2.01
C ASP A 215 -0.51 -7.51 1.07
N ARG A 216 0.04 -7.36 -0.13
CA ARG A 216 0.28 -8.46 -1.08
C ARG A 216 1.77 -8.70 -1.29
N GLY A 217 2.62 -8.01 -0.55
CA GLY A 217 4.06 -8.04 -0.67
C GLY A 217 4.70 -9.27 -0.03
N THR A 218 6.01 -9.32 -0.14
CA THR A 218 6.86 -10.21 0.66
C THR A 218 7.69 -9.43 1.68
N CYS A 219 7.63 -8.10 1.64
CA CYS A 219 8.42 -7.19 2.47
C CYS A 219 7.53 -6.33 3.36
N ARG A 220 7.62 -6.55 4.67
CA ARG A 220 6.89 -5.81 5.69
C ARG A 220 7.57 -6.00 7.04
N GLN A 221 7.67 -4.91 7.79
CA GLN A 221 8.13 -4.94 9.19
C GLN A 221 7.29 -4.01 10.05
N ILE A 222 7.43 -4.16 11.37
CA ILE A 222 6.80 -3.30 12.37
C ILE A 222 7.89 -2.46 13.02
N ALA A 223 7.64 -1.17 13.15
CA ALA A 223 8.61 -0.24 13.72
C ALA A 223 7.95 0.92 14.45
N ASP A 224 8.69 1.46 15.41
CA ASP A 224 8.36 2.74 16.01
C ASP A 224 8.88 3.86 15.12
N LEU A 225 8.01 4.81 14.81
CA LEU A 225 8.30 5.97 14.00
C LEU A 225 8.57 7.20 14.88
N PRO A 226 9.44 8.12 14.44
CA PRO A 226 9.85 9.29 15.23
C PRO A 226 8.81 10.43 15.18
N TYR A 227 7.51 10.11 15.23
CA TYR A 227 6.41 11.08 15.14
C TYR A 227 5.66 11.26 16.47
N GLY A 228 6.26 10.80 17.57
CA GLY A 228 5.69 10.91 18.91
C GLY A 228 4.60 9.86 19.20
N PRO A 229 3.89 10.01 20.34
CA PRO A 229 2.92 9.02 20.80
C PRO A 229 1.84 8.70 19.76
N GLY A 230 1.54 7.42 19.57
CA GLY A 230 0.61 6.91 18.56
C GLY A 230 1.30 6.43 17.27
N SER A 231 2.61 6.65 17.14
CA SER A 231 3.40 6.23 15.97
C SER A 231 4.21 4.96 16.23
N GLU A 232 3.99 4.32 17.37
CA GLU A 232 4.57 3.04 17.73
C GLU A 232 3.95 1.93 16.88
N ARG A 233 4.74 0.89 16.60
CA ARG A 233 4.29 -0.31 15.89
C ARG A 233 3.58 -0.02 14.56
N ALA A 234 4.03 0.99 13.84
CA ALA A 234 3.57 1.28 12.49
C ALA A 234 4.08 0.21 11.52
N VAL A 235 3.33 -0.02 10.46
CA VAL A 235 3.73 -0.91 9.36
C VAL A 235 4.65 -0.13 8.43
N VAL A 236 5.85 -0.67 8.22
CA VAL A 236 6.90 -0.03 7.43
C VAL A 236 7.54 -1.01 6.46
N THR A 237 8.32 -0.48 5.52
CA THR A 237 9.19 -1.25 4.62
C THR A 237 10.46 -0.46 4.36
N GLY A 238 11.58 -0.94 4.94
CA GLY A 238 12.81 -0.15 4.98
C GLY A 238 12.58 1.22 5.65
N PRO A 239 13.02 2.33 5.02
CA PRO A 239 12.84 3.68 5.57
C PRO A 239 11.43 4.24 5.35
N LEU A 240 10.53 3.52 4.67
CA LEU A 240 9.22 4.03 4.27
C LEU A 240 8.11 3.49 5.17
N PHE A 241 7.06 4.27 5.38
CA PHE A 241 5.85 3.88 6.11
C PHE A 241 4.62 4.17 5.28
N VAL A 242 3.60 3.33 5.43
CA VAL A 242 2.35 3.42 4.67
C VAL A 242 1.36 4.35 5.37
N LEU A 243 1.14 4.09 6.66
CA LEU A 243 0.43 4.96 7.59
C LEU A 243 1.37 5.24 8.77
N PRO A 244 1.42 6.47 9.30
CA PRO A 244 2.37 6.84 10.35
C PRO A 244 1.95 6.38 11.76
N PHE A 245 1.15 5.33 11.86
CA PHE A 245 0.58 4.77 13.09
C PHE A 245 0.27 3.29 12.91
N SER A 246 0.01 2.59 14.02
CA SER A 246 -0.39 1.18 13.95
C SER A 246 -1.75 1.01 13.28
N ALA A 247 -1.82 0.13 12.27
CA ALA A 247 -3.02 -0.11 11.48
C ALA A 247 -3.25 -1.61 11.28
N PRO A 248 -4.51 -2.06 11.21
CA PRO A 248 -4.81 -3.46 10.88
C PRO A 248 -4.31 -3.78 9.47
N VAL A 249 -3.75 -4.97 9.31
CA VAL A 249 -3.23 -5.45 8.03
C VAL A 249 -4.05 -6.62 7.53
N THR A 250 -4.50 -6.54 6.28
CA THR A 250 -5.16 -7.63 5.57
C THR A 250 -4.21 -8.19 4.51
N VAL A 251 -4.12 -9.51 4.43
CA VAL A 251 -3.41 -10.22 3.36
C VAL A 251 -4.48 -10.88 2.50
N PRO A 252 -4.73 -10.40 1.27
CA PRO A 252 -5.68 -11.04 0.38
C PRO A 252 -5.27 -12.49 0.08
N ASP A 253 -6.23 -13.41 0.06
CA ASP A 253 -5.97 -14.80 -0.33
C ASP A 253 -5.44 -14.83 -1.77
N ASP A 254 -4.33 -15.53 -2.00
CA ASP A 254 -3.79 -15.79 -3.33
C ASP A 254 -4.79 -16.69 -4.08
N HIS A 255 -5.57 -16.12 -5.01
CA HIS A 255 -6.40 -16.87 -5.96
C HIS A 255 -5.58 -17.35 -7.16
#